data_AF-M0MG46-F1
#
_entry.id   AF-M0MG46-F1
#
_cell.length_a   1.000
_cell.length_b   1.000
_cell.length_c   1.000
_cell.angle_alpha   90.00
_cell.angle_beta   90.00
_cell.angle_gamma   90.00
#
_symmetry.space_group_name_H-M   'P 1'
#
loop_
_entity.id
_entity.type
_entity.pdbx_description
1 polymer ?
#
loop_
_entity_poly.entity_id
_entity_poly.type
_entity_poly.pdbx_seq_one_letter_code
_entity_poly.pdbx_strand_id
1 'polypeptide(L)'
;MTESFSSRWWYGIAATLVLLLLVWIGWAGVRLTTAVVPGTDPSQLVPHGIESLLFLLGTFVFVVATWTSAPIFTISLFMDARAVNRGDFDWRPNQYLYGLVGLLHLGALFTVVVYAVTMPVALFYLYRRHRYVGTP
;
A
#
# COMPACT_ATOMS: atom_id res chain seq x y z
N MET A 1 -11.52 -6.46 35.16
CA MET A 1 -10.72 -7.02 34.05
C MET A 1 -10.92 -6.11 32.86
N THR A 2 -9.96 -5.24 32.55
CA THR A 2 -10.00 -4.46 31.31
C THR A 2 -9.66 -5.42 30.18
N GLU A 3 -10.63 -5.82 29.36
CA GLU A 3 -10.30 -6.53 28.13
C GLU A 3 -9.36 -5.65 27.31
N SER A 4 -8.16 -6.12 27.03
CA SER A 4 -7.24 -5.41 26.15
C SER A 4 -7.87 -5.40 24.76
N PHE A 5 -8.32 -4.23 24.28
CA PHE A 5 -8.81 -4.08 22.92
C PHE A 5 -7.75 -4.57 21.93
N SER A 6 -8.10 -5.57 21.12
CA SER A 6 -7.20 -6.19 20.15
C SER A 6 -7.90 -6.36 18.81
N SER A 7 -7.98 -5.28 18.04
CA SER A 7 -8.20 -5.42 16.60
C SER A 7 -6.88 -5.85 15.96
N ARG A 8 -6.90 -6.91 15.14
CA ARG A 8 -5.74 -7.39 14.37
C ARG A 8 -5.78 -6.91 12.90
N TRP A 9 -6.81 -6.17 12.51
CA TRP A 9 -7.01 -5.73 11.13
C TRP A 9 -5.93 -4.75 10.65
N TRP A 10 -5.36 -3.96 11.57
CA TRP A 10 -4.22 -3.07 11.30
C TRP A 10 -3.02 -3.76 10.66
N TYR A 11 -2.82 -5.07 10.89
CA TYR A 11 -1.75 -5.83 10.22
C TYR A 11 -1.90 -5.81 8.70
N GLY A 12 -3.13 -5.86 8.16
CA GLY A 12 -3.33 -5.78 6.71
C GLY A 12 -3.03 -4.40 6.14
N ILE A 13 -3.23 -3.34 6.94
CA ILE A 13 -2.89 -1.96 6.57
C ILE A 13 -1.36 -1.82 6.55
N ALA A 14 -0.69 -2.21 7.64
CA ALA A 14 0.76 -2.12 7.78
C ALA A 14 1.50 -3.01 6.78
N ALA A 15 1.05 -4.26 6.60
CA ALA A 15 1.62 -5.19 5.63
C ALA A 15 1.50 -4.65 4.20
N THR A 16 0.37 -4.03 3.84
CA THR A 16 0.21 -3.41 2.52
C THR A 16 1.18 -2.25 2.33
N LEU A 17 1.32 -1.37 3.33
CA LEU A 17 2.27 -0.25 3.26
C LEU A 17 3.72 -0.74 3.09
N VAL A 18 4.13 -1.74 3.87
CA VAL A 18 5.48 -2.32 3.78
C VAL A 18 5.68 -3.03 2.45
N LEU A 19 4.73 -3.87 2.03
CA LEU A 19 4.80 -4.59 0.75
C LEU A 19 4.91 -3.62 -0.41
N LEU A 20 4.06 -2.60 -0.47
CA LEU A 20 4.09 -1.60 -1.53
C LEU A 20 5.39 -0.81 -1.53
N LEU A 21 5.89 -0.42 -0.35
CA LEU A 21 7.19 0.26 -0.26
C LEU A 21 8.32 -0.61 -0.86
N LEU A 22 8.39 -1.89 -0.47
CA LEU A 22 9.40 -2.83 -0.99
C LEU A 22 9.26 -3.04 -2.50
N VAL A 23 8.03 -3.19 -2.98
CA VAL A 23 7.70 -3.38 -4.38
C VAL A 23 8.08 -2.14 -5.21
N TRP A 24 7.78 -0.94 -4.73
CA TRP A 24 8.18 0.32 -5.38
C TRP A 24 9.69 0.51 -5.39
N ILE A 25 10.39 0.20 -4.29
CA ILE A 25 11.86 0.25 -4.23
C ILE A 25 12.48 -0.74 -5.23
N GLY A 26 12.00 -1.98 -5.24
CA GLY A 26 12.50 -3.01 -6.17
C GLY A 26 12.26 -2.63 -7.62
N TRP A 27 11.05 -2.16 -7.94
CA TRP A 27 10.71 -1.72 -9.30
C TRP A 27 11.49 -0.46 -9.72
N ALA A 28 11.69 0.50 -8.82
CA ALA A 28 12.54 1.66 -9.07
C ALA A 28 14.01 1.24 -9.32
N GLY A 29 14.53 0.26 -8.58
CA GLY A 29 15.86 -0.31 -8.81
C GLY A 29 16.01 -0.87 -10.22
N VAL A 30 15.06 -1.70 -10.66
CA VAL A 30 15.01 -2.24 -12.03
C VAL A 30 14.95 -1.11 -13.07
N ARG A 31 14.17 -0.06 -12.82
CA ARG A 31 14.07 1.10 -13.72
C ARG A 31 15.37 1.90 -13.81
N LEU A 32 16.08 2.08 -12.71
CA LEU A 32 17.35 2.80 -12.69
C LEU A 32 18.45 2.06 -13.46
N THR A 33 18.46 0.72 -13.42
CA THR A 33 19.42 -0.10 -14.18
C THR A 33 19.05 -0.24 -15.66
N THR A 34 17.80 0.07 -16.03
CA THR A 34 17.30 0.01 -17.42
C THR A 34 16.99 1.41 -17.99
N ALA A 35 17.42 2.47 -17.29
CA ALA A 35 17.08 3.84 -17.64
C ALA A 35 17.77 4.30 -18.93
N VAL A 36 16.99 4.99 -19.76
CA VAL A 36 17.40 5.58 -21.04
C VAL A 36 18.50 6.61 -20.83
N VAL A 37 19.69 6.37 -21.38
CA VAL A 37 20.70 7.43 -21.54
C VAL A 37 20.24 8.32 -22.70
N PRO A 38 20.14 9.65 -22.53
CA PRO A 38 19.80 10.53 -23.65
C PRO A 38 20.78 10.33 -24.82
N GLY A 39 20.27 9.91 -25.98
CA GLY A 39 21.06 9.64 -27.19
C GLY A 39 21.19 8.17 -27.58
N THR A 40 20.70 7.21 -26.78
CA THR A 40 20.58 5.80 -27.23
C THR A 40 19.34 5.57 -28.08
N ASP A 41 19.47 4.70 -29.08
CA ASP A 41 18.37 4.24 -29.94
C ASP A 41 17.28 3.57 -29.08
N PRO A 42 15.98 3.92 -29.24
CA PRO A 42 14.88 3.29 -28.50
C PRO A 42 14.84 1.76 -28.55
N SER A 43 15.35 1.16 -29.63
CA SER A 43 15.48 -0.30 -29.78
C SER A 43 16.52 -0.92 -28.84
N GLN A 44 17.48 -0.13 -28.35
CA GLN A 44 18.45 -0.52 -27.33
C GLN A 44 17.92 -0.36 -25.90
N LEU A 45 16.73 0.23 -25.73
CA LEU A 45 16.05 0.43 -24.44
C LEU A 45 15.11 -0.72 -24.08
N VAL A 46 14.87 -1.63 -25.03
CA VAL A 46 14.25 -2.92 -24.74
C VAL A 46 15.32 -3.75 -24.02
N PRO A 47 15.11 -4.16 -22.75
CA PRO A 47 16.07 -5.03 -22.10
C PRO A 47 16.25 -6.29 -22.96
N HIS A 48 17.49 -6.75 -23.15
CA HIS A 48 17.80 -7.94 -23.96
C HIS A 48 18.34 -9.06 -23.07
N GLY A 49 17.91 -10.31 -23.29
CA GLY A 49 18.39 -11.47 -22.52
C GLY A 49 17.84 -11.53 -21.08
N ILE A 50 18.73 -11.70 -20.09
CA ILE A 50 18.32 -11.90 -18.69
C ILE A 50 17.67 -10.66 -18.07
N GLU A 51 18.03 -9.47 -18.54
CA GLU A 51 17.46 -8.21 -18.07
C GLU A 51 15.97 -8.08 -18.43
N SER A 52 15.54 -8.61 -19.58
CA SER A 52 14.13 -8.67 -19.97
C SER A 52 13.34 -9.57 -19.03
N LEU A 53 13.91 -10.72 -18.65
CA LEU A 53 13.29 -11.64 -17.71
C LEU A 53 13.14 -10.99 -16.33
N LEU A 54 14.17 -10.32 -15.82
CA LEU A 54 14.13 -9.61 -14.54
C LEU A 54 13.14 -8.44 -14.55
N PHE A 55 13.07 -7.69 -15.64
CA PHE A 55 12.09 -6.62 -15.83
C PHE A 55 10.65 -7.15 -15.84
N LEU A 56 10.38 -8.21 -16.60
CA LEU A 56 9.08 -8.86 -16.66
C LEU A 56 8.68 -9.46 -15.32
N LEU A 57 9.59 -10.15 -14.64
CA LEU A 57 9.36 -10.72 -13.32
C LEU A 57 9.08 -9.63 -12.29
N GLY A 58 9.88 -8.56 -12.26
CA GLY A 58 9.68 -7.43 -11.36
C GLY A 58 8.34 -6.74 -11.59
N THR A 59 7.97 -6.52 -12.86
CA THR A 59 6.66 -5.96 -13.23
C THR A 59 5.51 -6.90 -12.85
N PHE A 60 5.66 -8.20 -13.07
CA PHE A 60 4.66 -9.20 -12.67
C PHE A 60 4.45 -9.21 -11.16
N VAL A 61 5.52 -9.26 -10.37
CA VAL A 61 5.46 -9.19 -8.91
C VAL A 61 4.82 -7.89 -8.46
N PHE A 62 5.17 -6.75 -9.07
CA PHE A 62 4.56 -5.45 -8.77
C PHE A 62 3.04 -5.48 -8.97
N VAL A 63 2.59 -5.95 -10.13
CA VAL A 63 1.16 -6.02 -10.49
C VAL A 63 0.43 -6.95 -9.53
N VAL A 64 0.94 -8.16 -9.29
CA VAL A 64 0.31 -9.14 -8.40
C VAL A 64 0.26 -8.65 -6.96
N ALA A 65 1.36 -8.13 -6.42
CA ALA A 65 1.42 -7.60 -5.06
C ALA A 65 0.44 -6.44 -4.87
N THR A 66 0.36 -5.53 -5.84
CA THR A 66 -0.59 -4.41 -5.81
C THR A 66 -2.04 -4.90 -5.84
N TRP A 67 -2.39 -5.75 -6.82
CA TRP A 67 -3.76 -6.27 -6.98
C TRP A 67 -4.24 -7.07 -5.78
N THR A 68 -3.35 -7.89 -5.19
CA THR A 68 -3.72 -8.72 -4.04
C THR A 68 -3.78 -7.93 -2.74
N SER A 69 -2.90 -6.94 -2.55
CA SER A 69 -2.89 -6.12 -1.35
C SER A 69 -4.00 -5.07 -1.32
N ALA A 70 -4.45 -4.55 -2.46
CA ALA A 70 -5.50 -3.53 -2.51
C ALA A 70 -6.84 -3.95 -1.84
N PRO A 71 -7.42 -5.14 -2.08
CA PRO A 71 -8.61 -5.58 -1.36
C PRO A 71 -8.33 -5.87 0.12
N ILE A 72 -7.15 -6.42 0.45
CA ILE A 72 -6.73 -6.64 1.85
C ILE A 72 -6.70 -5.31 2.60
N PHE A 73 -6.04 -4.31 2.04
CA PHE A 73 -5.98 -2.96 2.57
C PHE A 73 -7.37 -2.36 2.75
N THR A 74 -8.23 -2.48 1.75
CA THR A 74 -9.61 -1.95 1.79
C THR A 74 -10.41 -2.56 2.93
N ILE A 75 -10.43 -3.88 3.02
CA ILE A 75 -11.16 -4.63 4.05
C ILE A 75 -10.57 -4.32 5.43
N SER A 76 -9.25 -4.39 5.57
CA SER A 76 -8.56 -4.11 6.82
C SER A 76 -8.80 -2.69 7.32
N LEU A 77 -8.73 -1.69 6.45
CA LEU A 77 -8.93 -0.30 6.83
C LEU A 77 -10.37 -0.04 7.29
N PHE A 78 -11.37 -0.59 6.59
CA PHE A 78 -12.77 -0.49 7.02
C PHE A 78 -13.03 -1.23 8.33
N MET A 79 -12.56 -2.48 8.44
CA MET A 79 -12.82 -3.34 9.60
C MET A 79 -12.10 -2.84 10.84
N ASP A 80 -10.86 -2.36 10.71
CA ASP A 80 -10.12 -1.77 11.82
C ASP A 80 -10.79 -0.47 12.29
N ALA A 81 -11.15 0.43 11.36
CA ALA A 81 -11.84 1.67 11.72
C ALA A 81 -13.17 1.40 12.42
N ARG A 82 -13.93 0.39 11.96
CA ARG A 82 -15.17 -0.05 12.62
C ARG A 82 -14.91 -0.60 14.03
N ALA A 83 -13.84 -1.36 14.22
CA ALA A 83 -13.48 -1.90 15.52
C ALA A 83 -13.07 -0.78 16.49
N VAL A 84 -12.21 0.15 16.05
CA VAL A 84 -11.76 1.29 16.86
C VAL A 84 -12.94 2.21 17.21
N ASN A 85 -13.84 2.48 16.26
CA ASN A 85 -15.01 3.33 16.50
C ASN A 85 -16.00 2.73 17.54
N ARG A 86 -16.01 1.41 17.70
CA ARG A 86 -16.81 0.72 18.72
C ARG A 86 -16.13 0.65 20.09
N GLY A 87 -14.81 0.91 20.13
CA GLY A 87 -14.05 0.96 21.36
C GLY A 87 -14.32 2.23 22.15
N ASP A 88 -13.96 2.20 23.43
CA ASP A 88 -14.06 3.35 24.32
C ASP A 88 -12.77 4.17 24.30
N PHE A 89 -12.55 4.85 23.16
CA PHE A 89 -11.39 5.71 22.92
C PHE A 89 -11.83 7.13 22.57
N ASP A 90 -10.99 8.11 22.92
CA ASP A 90 -11.22 9.53 22.58
C ASP A 90 -11.28 9.79 21.06
N TRP A 91 -10.64 8.91 20.26
CA TRP A 91 -10.68 8.99 18.81
C TRP A 91 -11.66 8.00 18.22
N ARG A 92 -12.65 8.53 17.49
CA ARG A 92 -13.68 7.77 16.79
C ARG A 92 -13.53 7.91 15.27
N PRO A 93 -12.79 7.02 14.59
CA PRO A 93 -12.66 7.06 13.14
C PRO A 93 -13.99 6.75 12.45
N ASN A 94 -14.35 7.51 11.41
CA ASN A 94 -15.51 7.19 10.58
C ASN A 94 -15.16 6.01 9.64
N GLN A 95 -15.71 4.82 9.91
CA GLN A 95 -15.43 3.63 9.10
C GLN A 95 -15.80 3.80 7.62
N TYR A 96 -16.82 4.59 7.27
CA TYR A 96 -17.23 4.78 5.87
C TYR A 96 -16.23 5.67 5.11
N LEU A 97 -15.67 6.69 5.76
CA LEU A 97 -14.63 7.53 5.17
C LEU A 97 -13.37 6.72 4.90
N TYR A 98 -12.93 5.92 5.87
CA TYR A 98 -11.78 5.03 5.72
C TYR A 98 -12.03 3.88 4.74
N GLY A 99 -13.26 3.36 4.67
CA GLY A 99 -13.69 2.43 3.63
C GLY A 99 -13.63 3.03 2.24
N LEU A 100 -14.02 4.31 2.07
CA LEU A 100 -13.92 5.02 0.79
C LEU A 100 -12.45 5.22 0.35
N VAL A 101 -11.56 5.52 1.31
CA VAL A 101 -10.10 5.57 1.04
C VAL A 101 -9.59 4.22 0.58
N GLY A 102 -10.05 3.12 1.20
CA GLY A 102 -9.77 1.76 0.75
C GLY A 102 -10.26 1.51 -0.68
N LEU A 103 -11.52 1.83 -0.97
CA LEU A 103 -12.09 1.67 -2.31
C LEU A 103 -11.34 2.49 -3.37
N LEU A 104 -10.93 3.73 -3.04
CA LEU A 104 -10.09 4.55 -3.91
C LEU A 104 -8.76 3.84 -4.19
N HIS A 105 -8.20 3.15 -3.19
CA HIS A 105 -6.94 2.41 -3.32
C HIS A 105 -7.01 1.24 -4.31
N LEU A 106 -8.20 0.68 -4.59
CA LEU A 106 -8.36 -0.30 -5.66
C LEU A 106 -7.97 0.27 -7.03
N GLY A 107 -8.05 1.60 -7.20
CA GLY A 107 -7.64 2.30 -8.42
C GLY A 107 -6.13 2.52 -8.55
N ALA A 108 -5.30 2.07 -7.60
CA ALA A 108 -3.88 2.45 -7.52
C ALA A 108 -3.03 1.97 -8.70
N LEU A 109 -3.50 0.97 -9.45
CA LEU A 109 -2.84 0.47 -10.65
C LEU A 109 -2.99 1.40 -11.86
N PHE A 110 -4.06 2.18 -11.90
CA PHE A 110 -4.36 3.03 -13.05
C PHE A 110 -3.63 4.37 -12.96
N THR A 111 -3.30 4.83 -11.75
CA THR A 111 -2.63 6.12 -11.56
C THR A 111 -1.86 6.19 -10.25
N VAL A 112 -0.64 6.73 -10.32
CA VAL A 112 0.21 6.99 -9.16
C VAL A 112 -0.43 8.00 -8.19
N VAL A 113 -1.34 8.84 -8.68
CA VAL A 113 -2.04 9.84 -7.86
C VAL A 113 -2.85 9.19 -6.74
N VAL A 114 -3.41 8.00 -6.97
CA VAL A 114 -4.13 7.27 -5.92
C VAL A 114 -3.18 6.93 -4.77
N TYR A 115 -1.97 6.42 -5.03
CA TYR A 115 -0.97 6.15 -3.99
C TYR A 115 -0.61 7.41 -3.20
N ALA A 116 -0.42 8.53 -3.90
CA ALA A 116 -0.06 9.81 -3.29
C ALA A 116 -1.11 10.30 -2.27
N VAL A 117 -2.36 9.85 -2.39
CA VAL A 117 -3.43 10.18 -1.44
C VAL A 117 -3.62 9.08 -0.40
N THR A 118 -3.78 7.83 -0.84
CA THR A 118 -4.17 6.74 0.06
C THR A 118 -3.06 6.32 1.01
N MET A 119 -1.78 6.40 0.59
CA MET A 119 -0.65 5.99 1.43
C MET A 119 -0.43 6.96 2.61
N PRO A 120 -0.38 8.30 2.42
CA PRO A 120 -0.32 9.23 3.54
C PRO A 120 -1.52 9.11 4.49
N VAL A 121 -2.74 8.90 3.96
CA VAL A 121 -3.93 8.72 4.80
C VAL A 121 -3.82 7.44 5.63
N ALA A 122 -3.32 6.34 5.08
CA ALA A 122 -3.08 5.11 5.81
C ALA A 122 -2.02 5.27 6.92
N LEU A 123 -0.91 5.95 6.63
CA LEU A 123 0.11 6.26 7.62
C LEU A 123 -0.44 7.15 8.73
N PHE A 124 -1.22 8.17 8.38
CA PHE A 124 -1.90 9.03 9.34
C PHE A 124 -2.89 8.25 10.21
N TYR A 125 -3.64 7.31 9.61
CA TYR A 125 -4.53 6.41 10.33
C TYR A 125 -3.77 5.58 11.38
N LEU A 126 -2.68 4.91 10.99
CA LEU A 126 -1.88 4.10 11.92
C LEU A 126 -1.21 4.96 12.99
N TYR A 127 -0.77 6.17 12.65
CA TYR A 127 -0.25 7.14 13.63
C TYR A 127 -1.31 7.50 14.69
N ARG A 128 -2.54 7.83 14.25
CA ARG A 128 -3.65 8.12 15.16
C ARG A 128 -3.99 6.89 15.99
N ARG A 129 -4.09 5.72 15.38
CA ARG A 129 -4.37 4.47 16.08
C ARG A 129 -3.32 4.18 17.16
N HIS A 130 -2.03 4.32 16.85
CA HIS A 130 -0.97 4.20 17.85
C HIS A 130 -1.15 5.17 19.01
N ARG A 131 -1.47 6.44 18.72
CA ARG A 131 -1.64 7.48 19.74
C ARG A 131 -2.82 7.25 20.69
N TYR A 132 -3.95 6.74 20.19
CA TYR A 132 -5.18 6.61 20.98
C TYR A 132 -5.46 5.18 21.48
N VAL A 133 -4.93 4.16 20.81
CA VAL A 133 -5.17 2.74 21.09
C VAL A 133 -3.89 2.05 21.59
N GLY A 134 -2.72 2.69 21.48
CA GLY A 134 -1.42 2.18 21.94
C GLY A 134 -0.70 1.29 20.93
N THR A 135 -1.40 0.77 19.92
CA THR A 135 -0.81 -0.02 18.81
C THR A 135 -1.08 0.66 17.48
N PRO A 136 -0.13 0.62 16.52
CA PRO A 136 -0.31 1.18 15.19
C PRO A 136 -1.53 0.63 14.47
#